data_AF-A0A919WKY8-F1
#
_entry.id   AF-A0A919WKY8-F1
#
_cell.length_a   1.000
_cell.length_b   1.000
_cell.length_c   1.000
_cell.angle_alpha   90.00
_cell.angle_beta   90.00
_cell.angle_gamma   90.00
#
_symmetry.space_group_name_H-M   'P 1'
#
loop_
_entity.id
_entity.type
_entity.pdbx_description
1 polymer ?
#
loop_
_entity_poly.entity_id
_entity_poly.type
_entity_poly.pdbx_seq_one_letter_code
_entity_poly.pdbx_strand_id
1 'polypeptide(L)' 'MSLLLEKKKKTYRLRMIEAFDKGSFICPHCHREMDLVEVWHADYGFIYHYMENMESIKTMRRINLEQKQRAG' A
#
# COMPACT_ATOMS: atom_id res chain seq x y z
N MET A 1 -26.18 -28.10 -2.62
CA MET A 1 -25.83 -26.91 -1.81
C MET A 1 -24.34 -26.69 -1.90
N SER A 2 -23.88 -25.89 -2.87
CA SER A 2 -22.46 -25.57 -3.02
C SER A 2 -22.07 -24.47 -2.02
N LEU A 3 -21.31 -24.85 -1.00
CA LEU A 3 -20.61 -23.93 -0.11
C LEU A 3 -19.44 -23.29 -0.88
N LEU A 4 -19.75 -22.39 -1.82
CA LEU A 4 -18.77 -21.46 -2.37
C LEU A 4 -18.46 -20.46 -1.27
N LEU A 5 -17.47 -20.82 -0.44
CA LEU A 5 -16.86 -19.93 0.52
C LEU A 5 -16.21 -18.80 -0.29
N GLU A 6 -16.95 -17.72 -0.50
CA GLU A 6 -16.44 -16.43 -0.97
C GLU A 6 -15.26 -16.05 -0.06
N LYS A 7 -14.04 -16.41 -0.46
CA LYS A 7 -12.82 -16.04 0.25
C LYS A 7 -12.72 -14.53 0.17
N LYS A 8 -13.26 -13.84 1.18
CA LYS A 8 -13.12 -12.40 1.37
C LYS A 8 -11.64 -12.05 1.12
N LYS A 9 -11.39 -11.16 0.15
CA LYS A 9 -10.03 -10.70 -0.16
C LYS A 9 -9.41 -10.18 1.14
N LYS A 10 -8.33 -10.83 1.59
CA LYS A 10 -7.59 -10.38 2.77
C LYS A 10 -7.05 -8.97 2.52
N THR A 11 -7.27 -8.07 3.47
CA THR A 11 -6.70 -6.72 3.43
C THR A 11 -5.17 -6.79 3.46
N TYR A 12 -4.49 -5.76 2.97
CA TYR A 12 -3.01 -5.71 3.04
C TYR A 12 -2.52 -5.95 4.47
N ARG A 13 -3.18 -5.34 5.45
CA ARG A 13 -2.88 -5.51 6.87
C ARG A 13 -2.97 -6.97 7.33
N LEU A 14 -4.06 -7.66 6.99
CA LEU A 14 -4.21 -9.09 7.31
C LEU A 14 -3.09 -9.93 6.70
N ARG A 15 -2.68 -9.61 5.46
CA ARG A 15 -1.54 -10.28 4.82
C ARG A 15 -0.21 -10.01 5.53
N MET A 16 0.00 -8.80 6.06
CA MET A 16 1.23 -8.46 6.80
C MET A 16 1.30 -9.13 8.16
N ILE A 17 0.18 -9.19 8.88
CA ILE A 17 0.09 -9.92 10.14
C ILE A 17 0.37 -11.41 9.89
N GLU A 18 -0.27 -12.01 8.88
CA GLU A 18 -0.03 -13.43 8.56
C GLU A 18 1.39 -13.74 8.10
N ALA A 19 2.01 -12.86 7.31
CA ALA A 19 3.33 -13.12 6.74
C ALA A 19 4.48 -12.85 7.71
N PHE A 20 4.32 -11.89 8.62
CA PHE A 20 5.43 -11.37 9.43
C PHE A 20 5.15 -11.38 10.93
N ASP A 21 3.99 -11.87 11.36
CA ASP A 21 3.50 -11.90 12.74
C ASP A 21 3.58 -10.54 13.45
N LYS A 22 3.55 -9.47 12.64
CA LYS A 22 3.69 -8.08 13.06
C LYS A 22 2.45 -7.31 12.63
N GLY A 23 1.63 -6.95 13.61
CA GLY A 23 0.65 -5.88 13.46
C GLY A 23 1.36 -4.53 13.43
N SER A 24 2.00 -4.20 12.30
CA SER A 24 2.94 -3.07 12.14
C SER A 24 2.35 -1.67 12.26
N PHE A 25 1.12 -1.55 12.74
CA PHE A 25 0.38 -0.30 12.72
C PHE A 25 -0.22 0.04 14.09
N ILE A 26 0.49 -0.26 15.16
CA ILE A 26 0.16 0.28 16.49
C ILE A 26 1.14 1.41 16.78
N CYS A 27 0.62 2.60 17.07
CA CYS A 27 1.46 3.72 17.49
C CYS A 27 2.09 3.39 18.86
N PRO A 28 3.42 3.41 19.02
CA PRO A 28 4.06 3.07 20.29
C PRO A 28 3.78 4.11 21.40
N HIS A 29 3.32 5.30 21.03
CA HIS A 29 3.05 6.38 21.98
C HIS A 29 1.60 6.38 22.48
N CYS A 30 0.61 6.25 21.59
CA CYS A 30 -0.81 6.31 21.96
C CYS A 30 -1.56 4.98 21.84
N HIS A 31 -0.86 3.92 21.41
CA HIS A 31 -1.41 2.57 21.21
C HIS A 31 -2.63 2.49 20.28
N ARG A 32 -2.87 3.55 19.51
CA ARG A 32 -3.92 3.57 18.49
C ARG A 32 -3.45 2.90 17.22
N GLU A 33 -4.43 2.35 16.52
CA GLU A 33 -4.24 1.83 15.18
C GLU A 33 -3.84 2.96 14.22
N MET A 34 -2.83 2.70 13.40
CA MET A 34 -2.36 3.58 12.33
C MET A 34 -2.80 3.02 10.99
N ASP A 35 -3.03 3.90 10.03
CA ASP A 35 -3.28 3.49 8.65
C ASP A 35 -1.97 3.41 7.87
N LEU A 36 -1.87 2.42 6.98
CA LEU A 36 -0.80 2.39 6.01
C LEU A 36 -1.07 3.45 4.95
N VAL A 37 -0.21 4.47 4.92
CA VAL A 37 -0.29 5.55 3.94
C VAL A 37 0.40 5.16 2.65
N GLU A 38 1.63 4.62 2.71
CA GLU A 38 2.40 4.27 1.53
C GLU A 38 3.44 3.18 1.79
N VAL A 39 3.83 2.48 0.72
CA VAL A 39 4.96 1.56 0.69
C VAL A 39 5.85 1.98 -0.48
N TRP A 40 7.11 2.29 -0.20
CA TRP A 40 8.11 2.69 -1.19
C TRP A 40 9.29 1.71 -1.19
N HIS A 41 9.83 1.46 -2.38
CA HIS A 41 11.00 0.63 -2.59
C HIS A 41 11.99 1.37 -3.51
N ALA A 42 13.28 1.24 -3.24
CA ALA A 42 14.32 1.96 -4.00
C ALA A 42 14.30 1.62 -5.49
N ASP A 43 14.24 0.32 -5.81
CA ASP A 43 14.28 -0.14 -7.20
C ASP A 43 12.93 -0.03 -7.94
N TYR A 44 11.81 -0.12 -7.21
CA TYR A 44 10.47 -0.23 -7.80
C TYR A 44 9.62 1.04 -7.63
N GLY A 45 10.05 1.98 -6.80
CA GLY A 45 9.26 3.16 -6.41
C GLY A 45 8.10 2.81 -5.46
N PHE A 46 7.00 3.55 -5.55
CA PHE A 46 5.83 3.32 -4.69
C PHE A 46 5.09 2.04 -5.09
N ILE A 47 5.03 1.07 -4.17
CA ILE A 47 4.33 -0.21 -4.30
C ILE A 47 2.87 -0.08 -3.85
N TYR A 48 2.59 0.80 -2.89
CA TYR A 48 1.25 1.09 -2.40
C TYR A 48 1.17 2.54 -1.98
N HIS A 49 0.04 3.19 -2.21
CA HIS A 49 -0.27 4.49 -1.62
C HIS A 49 -1.78 4.61 -1.43
N TYR A 50 -2.23 5.07 -0.27
CA TYR A 50 -3.65 5.09 0.08
C TYR A 50 -4.50 5.94 -0.89
N MET A 51 -3.92 7.01 -1.44
CA MET A 51 -4.53 7.84 -2.49
C MET A 51 -4.28 7.34 -3.91
N GLU A 52 -3.80 6.11 -4.13
CA GLU A 52 -3.49 5.60 -5.47
C GLU A 52 -4.70 5.63 -6.43
N ASN A 53 -5.92 5.59 -5.89
CA ASN A 53 -7.14 5.74 -6.67
C ASN A 53 -7.48 7.17 -7.08
N MET A 54 -6.81 8.19 -6.51
CA MET A 54 -7.02 9.58 -6.88
C MET A 54 -6.29 9.91 -8.18
N GLU A 55 -7.03 10.37 -9.18
CA GLU A 55 -6.50 10.73 -10.51
C GLU A 55 -5.38 11.77 -10.46
N SER A 56 -5.42 12.68 -9.48
CA SER A 56 -4.37 13.69 -9.26
C SER A 56 -3.02 13.04 -8.92
N ILE A 57 -3.02 12.00 -8.07
CA ILE A 57 -1.81 11.27 -7.68
C ILE A 57 -1.29 10.42 -8.85
N LYS A 58 -2.18 9.78 -9.61
CA LYS A 58 -1.80 9.04 -10.83
C LYS A 58 -1.13 9.94 -11.86
N THR A 59 -1.69 11.12 -12.08
CA THR A 59 -1.18 12.12 -13.03
C THR A 59 0.20 12.62 -12.61
N MET A 60 0.36 13.01 -11.33
CA MET A 60 1.63 13.49 -10.79
C MET A 60 2.75 12.43 -10.90
N ARG A 61 2.41 11.15 -10.66
CA ARG A 61 3.35 10.04 -10.82
C ARG A 61 3.81 9.84 -12.27
N ARG A 62 2.88 9.95 -13.23
CA ARG A 62 3.22 9.87 -14.66
C ARG A 62 4.22 10.97 -15.05
N ILE A 63 3.94 12.21 -14.63
CA ILE A 63 4.80 13.37 -14.91
C ILE A 63 6.20 13.17 -14.30
N ASN A 64 6.28 12.73 -13.04
CA ASN A 64 7.57 12.48 -12.38
C ASN A 64 8.37 11.37 -13.05
N LEU A 65 7.70 10.30 -13.53
CA LEU A 65 8.36 9.22 -14.26
C LEU A 65 8.92 9.70 -15.60
N GLU A 66 8.14 10.48 -16.36
CA GLU A 66 8.57 11.08 -17.62
C GLU A 66 9.74 12.07 -17.44
N GLN A 67 9.74 12.86 -16.37
CA GLN A 67 10.86 13.75 -16.04
C GLN A 67 12.13 12.98 -15.70
N LYS A 68 12.02 11.88 -14.94
CA LYS A 68 13.16 11.02 -14.62
C LYS A 68 13.77 10.37 -15.87
N GLN A 69 12.97 10.02 -16.87
CA GLN A 69 13.43 9.46 -18.14
C GLN A 69 14.08 10.49 -19.07
N ARG A 70 13.76 11.78 -18.93
CA ARG A 70 14.38 12.86 -19.73
C ARG A 70 15.68 13.40 -19.14
N ALA A 71 15.96 13.11 -17.87
CA ALA A 71 17.14 13.58 -17.14
C ALA A 71 18.29 12.56 -17.09
N GLY A 72 18.11 11.37 -17.69
CA GLY A 72 19.16 10.36 -17.92
C GLY A 72 19.42 10.20 -19.40
#